data_AF-A0A3E0HP86-F1
#
_entry.id   AF-A0A3E0HP86-F1
#
_cell.length_a   1.000
_cell.length_b   1.000
_cell.length_c   1.000
_cell.angle_alpha   90.00
_cell.angle_beta   90.00
_cell.angle_gamma   90.00
#
_symmetry.space_group_name_H-M   'P 1'
#
loop_
_entity.id
_entity.type
_entity.pdbx_description
1 polymer ?
#
loop_
_entity_poly.entity_id
_entity_poly.type
_entity_poly.pdbx_seq_one_letter_code
_entity_poly.pdbx_strand_id
1 'polypeptide(L)'
;MTEHFASALSGRSFINPVTNETVISSFRAGRHVEGLIHRHMPPDCLPAFLHEATHHWCFMHTVGLAVSLMHQRALTDAAAYRSKFDKDVARRLTGTMMRYEAFIALQRPLAEGLALYAEFDLSSHGTLPQLSTVLARVADYFGPSVIASFKPEEHRDAVTRNVLDLVLGSRRREPDVVGRRCDVLVRPADPEDGGYLPGYLLVKALWSVGMGVDARLGDPELFFAYAIAYFYTDLGLIAHLLDEDDDLRAVDRLIEYFVGRVVEFGLSDHAKQIDDFIENHRNRTTYTEFADWARHGNVRWSVDDATADLGADRLVALHDETLQGDDVVRNVALMFQRSVLSLGRHAVSVAVDENDRYTVTDGEHVVMTGKCTFDLPTGTTVDGHVDVSIDAHSGCAAIELTIGDGAPGYWFSDDASEDWRQSFLNTRAALSRAEGEAQEFLVLLRDVARQAAGVMYPLEIARDRATSATEVFTRLATAVFMAAMEERVPDFEAVDRSVDLLEHKGLAGVFDKIRHVRALAWGGLVMSTGALPDVDSARRLFEEDRDIHGVAETFDETVDLICRTGKEKLGNPLYTVRGGRPLFIL
;
A
#
# COMPACT_ATOMS: atom_id res chain seq x y z
N MET A 1 8.35 -6.49 -5.45
CA MET A 1 8.13 -6.17 -6.89
C MET A 1 7.96 -7.38 -7.80
N THR A 2 8.81 -8.41 -7.75
CA THR A 2 8.56 -9.68 -8.48
C THR A 2 7.22 -10.32 -8.11
N GLU A 3 6.78 -10.18 -6.85
CA GLU A 3 5.43 -10.57 -6.42
C GLU A 3 4.31 -9.68 -6.98
N HIS A 4 4.55 -8.39 -7.26
CA HIS A 4 3.54 -7.51 -7.87
C HIS A 4 3.32 -7.85 -9.35
N PHE A 5 4.40 -8.08 -10.10
CA PHE A 5 4.31 -8.62 -11.46
C PHE A 5 3.74 -10.04 -11.48
N ALA A 6 4.10 -10.90 -10.52
CA ALA A 6 3.50 -12.21 -10.38
C ALA A 6 2.01 -12.14 -9.98
N SER A 7 1.60 -11.11 -9.23
CA SER A 7 0.20 -10.88 -8.85
C SER A 7 -0.65 -10.50 -10.07
N ALA A 8 -0.14 -9.61 -10.93
CA ALA A 8 -0.75 -9.31 -12.23
C ALA A 8 -0.94 -10.56 -13.09
N LEU A 9 0.04 -11.48 -13.09
CA LEU A 9 -0.05 -12.78 -13.76
C LEU A 9 -0.94 -13.79 -13.02
N SER A 10 -1.15 -13.63 -11.72
CA SER A 10 -1.98 -14.52 -10.89
C SER A 10 -3.48 -14.30 -11.07
N GLY A 11 -3.86 -13.24 -11.79
CA GLY A 11 -5.26 -12.86 -11.96
C GLY A 11 -5.93 -12.43 -10.65
N ARG A 12 -5.15 -11.97 -9.66
CA ARG A 12 -5.66 -11.39 -8.41
C ARG A 12 -5.72 -9.88 -8.56
N SER A 13 -6.67 -9.26 -7.86
CA SER A 13 -6.68 -7.82 -7.72
C SER A 13 -5.46 -7.39 -6.89
N PHE A 14 -4.89 -6.23 -7.22
CA PHE A 14 -3.78 -5.69 -6.46
C PHE A 14 -3.68 -4.18 -6.62
N ILE A 15 -2.98 -3.57 -5.68
CA ILE A 15 -2.47 -2.20 -5.81
C ILE A 15 -0.95 -2.17 -5.75
N ASN A 16 -0.35 -1.32 -6.57
CA ASN A 16 1.05 -0.93 -6.42
C ASN A 16 1.12 0.35 -5.59
N PRO A 17 1.68 0.34 -4.38
CA PRO A 17 1.70 1.51 -3.48
C PRO A 17 2.53 2.69 -4.03
N VAL A 18 3.45 2.44 -4.97
CA VAL A 18 4.30 3.46 -5.58
C VAL A 18 3.59 4.16 -6.74
N THR A 19 3.08 3.39 -7.70
CA THR A 19 2.39 3.97 -8.86
C THR A 19 0.92 4.30 -8.55
N ASN A 20 0.41 3.79 -7.43
CA ASN A 20 -1.00 3.69 -7.08
C ASN A 20 -1.85 3.00 -8.16
N GLU A 21 -1.19 2.23 -9.04
CA GLU A 21 -1.87 1.47 -10.06
C GLU A 21 -2.65 0.35 -9.41
N THR A 22 -3.92 0.31 -9.74
CA THR A 22 -4.86 -0.67 -9.25
C THR A 22 -5.26 -1.61 -10.38
N VAL A 23 -5.47 -2.88 -10.07
CA VAL A 23 -6.03 -3.85 -11.02
C VAL A 23 -7.14 -4.59 -10.33
N ILE A 24 -8.32 -4.65 -10.94
CA ILE A 24 -9.49 -5.32 -10.37
C ILE A 24 -9.74 -6.62 -11.14
N SER A 25 -9.32 -7.75 -10.58
CA SER A 25 -9.43 -9.06 -11.24
C SER A 25 -10.85 -9.50 -11.60
N SER A 26 -11.86 -9.05 -10.85
CA SER A 26 -13.26 -9.34 -11.18
C SER A 26 -13.75 -8.56 -12.40
N PHE A 27 -13.09 -7.45 -12.73
CA PHE A 27 -13.44 -6.65 -13.89
C PHE A 27 -12.87 -7.28 -15.16
N ARG A 28 -13.76 -7.71 -16.05
CA ARG A 28 -13.40 -8.27 -17.35
C ARG A 28 -13.73 -7.25 -18.42
N ALA A 29 -12.74 -6.54 -18.93
CA ALA A 29 -13.00 -5.44 -19.86
C ALA A 29 -13.79 -5.92 -21.10
N GLY A 30 -13.48 -7.11 -21.63
CA GLY A 30 -14.22 -7.72 -22.75
C GLY A 30 -15.72 -7.94 -22.51
N ARG A 31 -16.18 -7.96 -21.26
CA ARG A 31 -17.60 -8.09 -20.91
C ARG A 31 -18.21 -6.80 -20.35
N HIS A 32 -17.41 -5.94 -19.75
CA HIS A 32 -17.90 -4.89 -18.86
C HIS A 32 -17.66 -3.47 -19.42
N VAL A 33 -16.88 -3.31 -20.48
CA VAL A 33 -16.54 -2.01 -21.08
C VAL A 33 -17.78 -1.24 -21.56
N GLU A 34 -18.71 -1.90 -22.26
CA GLU A 34 -19.95 -1.25 -22.71
C GLU A 34 -20.75 -0.69 -21.52
N GLY A 35 -20.88 -1.48 -20.45
CA GLY A 35 -21.49 -1.03 -19.21
C GLY A 35 -20.79 0.21 -18.64
N LEU A 36 -19.46 0.21 -18.59
CA LEU A 36 -18.68 1.34 -18.09
C LEU A 36 -18.87 2.62 -18.91
N ILE A 37 -18.96 2.51 -20.25
CA ILE A 37 -19.27 3.65 -21.13
C ILE A 37 -20.59 4.31 -20.70
N HIS A 38 -21.53 3.51 -20.20
CA HIS A 38 -22.81 3.93 -19.67
C HIS A 38 -22.84 4.09 -18.14
N ARG A 39 -21.68 4.16 -17.48
CA ARG A 39 -21.53 4.23 -16.02
C ARG A 39 -22.30 3.13 -15.28
N HIS A 40 -22.23 1.93 -15.81
CA HIS A 40 -22.90 0.77 -15.27
C HIS A 40 -21.92 -0.40 -15.17
N MET A 41 -21.33 -0.57 -13.99
CA MET A 41 -20.51 -1.73 -13.68
C MET A 41 -21.38 -2.89 -13.18
N PRO A 42 -21.02 -4.14 -13.53
CA PRO A 42 -21.71 -5.32 -13.02
C PRO A 42 -21.71 -5.38 -11.49
N PRO A 43 -22.86 -5.67 -10.84
CA PRO A 43 -22.94 -5.72 -9.38
C PRO A 43 -21.98 -6.71 -8.71
N ASP A 44 -21.60 -7.77 -9.42
CA ASP A 44 -20.66 -8.78 -8.93
C ASP A 44 -19.24 -8.21 -8.71
N CYS A 45 -18.87 -7.15 -9.43
CA CYS A 45 -17.60 -6.44 -9.28
C CYS A 45 -17.54 -5.52 -8.04
N LEU A 46 -18.69 -5.19 -7.43
CA LEU A 46 -18.77 -4.19 -6.35
C LEU A 46 -17.85 -4.50 -5.14
N PRO A 47 -17.75 -5.73 -4.61
CA PRO A 47 -16.88 -6.01 -3.47
C PRO A 47 -15.40 -5.76 -3.79
N ALA A 48 -14.93 -6.26 -4.93
CA ALA A 48 -13.55 -6.04 -5.38
C ALA A 48 -13.31 -4.55 -5.69
N PHE A 49 -14.29 -3.85 -6.26
CA PHE A 49 -14.19 -2.41 -6.48
C PHE A 49 -14.04 -1.63 -5.17
N LEU A 50 -14.89 -1.89 -4.17
CA LEU A 50 -14.79 -1.26 -2.85
C LEU A 50 -13.41 -1.49 -2.22
N HIS A 51 -12.92 -2.73 -2.29
CA HIS A 51 -11.63 -3.12 -1.75
C HIS A 51 -10.48 -2.36 -2.42
N GLU A 52 -10.40 -2.43 -3.74
CA GLU A 52 -9.30 -1.86 -4.52
C GLU A 52 -9.35 -0.33 -4.61
N ALA A 53 -10.55 0.26 -4.71
CA ALA A 53 -10.72 1.71 -4.65
C ALA A 53 -10.33 2.27 -3.27
N THR A 54 -10.49 1.50 -2.20
CA THR A 54 -10.04 1.90 -0.86
C THR A 54 -8.53 1.93 -0.77
N HIS A 55 -7.86 0.89 -1.26
CA HIS A 55 -6.40 0.89 -1.39
C HIS A 55 -5.93 2.10 -2.20
N HIS A 56 -6.55 2.34 -3.35
CA HIS A 56 -6.22 3.46 -4.22
C HIS A 56 -6.38 4.79 -3.48
N TRP A 57 -7.48 4.95 -2.75
CA TRP A 57 -7.74 6.17 -2.00
C TRP A 57 -6.74 6.37 -0.86
N CYS A 58 -6.40 5.32 -0.11
CA CYS A 58 -5.36 5.37 0.94
C CYS A 58 -4.04 5.92 0.39
N PHE A 59 -3.58 5.34 -0.72
CA PHE A 59 -2.31 5.72 -1.32
C PHE A 59 -2.38 6.99 -2.15
N MET A 60 -3.55 7.59 -2.44
CA MET A 60 -3.63 8.92 -3.09
C MET A 60 -3.19 10.08 -2.18
N HIS A 61 -3.21 9.88 -0.86
CA HIS A 61 -2.92 10.93 0.11
C HIS A 61 -1.41 11.23 0.26
N THR A 62 -1.07 12.25 1.07
CA THR A 62 0.29 12.78 1.23
C THR A 62 1.31 11.74 1.67
N VAL A 63 0.94 10.80 2.54
CA VAL A 63 1.83 9.69 2.92
C VAL A 63 2.14 8.79 1.73
N GLY A 64 1.12 8.39 0.96
CA GLY A 64 1.32 7.59 -0.25
C GLY A 64 2.15 8.32 -1.32
N LEU A 65 2.00 9.65 -1.40
CA LEU A 65 2.84 10.47 -2.25
C LEU A 65 4.30 10.45 -1.79
N ALA A 66 4.55 10.65 -0.50
CA ALA A 66 5.89 10.60 0.08
C ALA A 66 6.58 9.26 -0.21
N VAL A 67 5.86 8.15 -0.08
CA VAL A 67 6.36 6.80 -0.44
C VAL A 67 6.76 6.71 -1.91
N SER A 68 5.97 7.30 -2.80
CA SER A 68 6.20 7.27 -4.24
C SER A 68 7.42 8.08 -4.64
N LEU A 69 7.53 9.31 -4.12
CA LEU A 69 8.69 10.18 -4.36
C LEU A 69 9.96 9.59 -3.74
N MET A 70 9.84 8.96 -2.56
CA MET A 70 10.95 8.27 -1.90
C MET A 70 11.46 7.10 -2.76
N HIS A 71 10.56 6.32 -3.34
CA HIS A 71 10.90 5.26 -4.27
C HIS A 71 11.53 5.82 -5.56
N GLN A 72 11.05 6.96 -6.07
CA GLN A 72 11.67 7.65 -7.21
C GLN A 72 13.10 8.11 -6.91
N ARG A 73 13.35 8.71 -5.75
CA ARG A 73 14.72 9.06 -5.34
C ARG A 73 15.62 7.83 -5.26
N ALA A 74 15.13 6.71 -4.74
CA ALA A 74 15.87 5.46 -4.72
C ALA A 74 16.23 4.96 -6.14
N LEU A 75 15.35 5.19 -7.14
CA LEU A 75 15.65 4.90 -8.55
C LEU A 75 16.84 5.72 -9.05
N THR A 76 16.78 7.04 -8.83
CA THR A 76 17.83 7.98 -9.24
C THR A 76 19.17 7.64 -8.57
N ASP A 77 19.15 7.33 -7.27
CA ASP A 77 20.32 6.95 -6.50
C ASP A 77 20.95 5.65 -7.01
N ALA A 78 20.13 4.65 -7.31
CA ALA A 78 20.61 3.39 -7.87
C ALA A 78 21.27 3.59 -9.24
N ALA A 79 20.72 4.46 -10.09
CA ALA A 79 21.27 4.77 -11.41
C ALA A 79 22.60 5.54 -11.30
N ALA A 80 22.67 6.50 -10.38
CA ALA A 80 23.90 7.22 -10.05
C ALA A 80 24.98 6.28 -9.51
N TYR A 81 24.62 5.37 -8.60
CA TYR A 81 25.55 4.38 -8.03
C TYR A 81 26.13 3.44 -9.08
N ARG A 82 25.32 2.96 -10.04
CA ARG A 82 25.79 2.14 -11.15
C ARG A 82 26.80 2.87 -12.01
N SER A 83 26.58 4.17 -12.22
CA SER A 83 27.47 5.02 -13.02
C SER A 83 28.79 5.29 -12.29
N LYS A 84 28.74 5.41 -10.97
CA LYS A 84 29.90 5.64 -10.11
C LYS A 84 29.68 5.04 -8.73
N PHE A 85 30.53 4.10 -8.36
CA PHE A 85 30.54 3.46 -7.04
C PHE A 85 30.84 4.45 -5.91
N ASP A 86 29.78 5.09 -5.42
CA ASP A 86 29.83 6.09 -4.37
C ASP A 86 29.23 5.53 -3.08
N LYS A 87 30.01 5.55 -1.99
CA LYS A 87 29.60 4.98 -0.69
C LYS A 87 28.45 5.77 -0.07
N ASP A 88 28.42 7.09 -0.25
CA ASP A 88 27.36 7.91 0.33
C ASP A 88 26.03 7.67 -0.40
N VAL A 89 26.09 7.49 -1.73
CA VAL A 89 24.90 7.10 -2.53
C VAL A 89 24.39 5.72 -2.12
N ALA A 90 25.29 4.74 -1.95
CA ALA A 90 24.90 3.41 -1.47
C ALA A 90 24.23 3.45 -0.09
N ARG A 91 24.77 4.26 0.83
CA ARG A 91 24.26 4.41 2.18
C ARG A 91 22.87 5.05 2.19
N ARG A 92 22.70 6.15 1.44
CA ARG A 92 21.40 6.82 1.25
C ARG A 92 20.35 5.91 0.61
N LEU A 93 20.72 5.19 -0.45
CA LEU A 93 19.86 4.21 -1.11
C LEU A 93 19.40 3.12 -0.13
N THR A 94 20.33 2.59 0.65
CA THR A 94 20.03 1.53 1.64
C THR A 94 19.07 2.03 2.71
N GLY A 95 19.36 3.18 3.34
CA GLY A 95 18.48 3.77 4.35
C GLY A 95 17.08 4.07 3.80
N THR A 96 17.00 4.59 2.58
CA THR A 96 15.73 4.86 1.89
C THR A 96 14.92 3.58 1.67
N MET A 97 15.54 2.53 1.13
CA MET A 97 14.87 1.26 0.88
C MET A 97 14.47 0.53 2.16
N MET A 98 15.25 0.64 3.24
CA MET A 98 14.89 0.08 4.54
C MET A 98 13.63 0.74 5.12
N ARG A 99 13.54 2.08 5.08
CA ARG A 99 12.34 2.80 5.53
C ARG A 99 11.13 2.50 4.64
N TYR A 100 11.33 2.42 3.33
CA TYR A 100 10.29 2.01 2.39
C TYR A 100 9.72 0.62 2.74
N GLU A 101 10.57 -0.41 2.84
CA GLU A 101 10.13 -1.78 3.14
C GLU A 101 9.48 -1.88 4.51
N ALA A 102 10.05 -1.19 5.52
CA ALA A 102 9.46 -1.16 6.85
C ALA A 102 8.07 -0.49 6.84
N PHE A 103 7.94 0.65 6.16
CA PHE A 103 6.67 1.35 6.01
C PHE A 103 5.60 0.48 5.32
N ILE A 104 5.93 -0.13 4.18
CA ILE A 104 5.00 -0.99 3.44
C ILE A 104 4.55 -2.18 4.30
N ALA A 105 5.45 -2.78 5.08
CA ALA A 105 5.09 -3.88 5.97
C ALA A 105 4.21 -3.45 7.14
N LEU A 106 4.43 -2.26 7.72
CA LEU A 106 3.57 -1.68 8.78
C LEU A 106 2.19 -1.29 8.26
N GLN A 107 2.14 -0.65 7.09
CA GLN A 107 0.93 -0.08 6.54
C GLN A 107 0.02 -1.15 5.91
N ARG A 108 0.57 -2.24 5.39
CA ARG A 108 -0.20 -3.27 4.68
C ARG A 108 -1.40 -3.80 5.49
N PRO A 109 -1.26 -4.26 6.75
CA PRO A 109 -2.42 -4.68 7.54
C PRO A 109 -3.46 -3.58 7.69
N LEU A 110 -3.05 -2.33 7.93
CA LEU A 110 -3.99 -1.22 8.07
C LEU A 110 -4.75 -0.95 6.75
N ALA A 111 -4.05 -0.94 5.61
CA ALA A 111 -4.67 -0.78 4.29
C ALA A 111 -5.65 -1.91 3.97
N GLU A 112 -5.24 -3.16 4.18
CA GLU A 112 -6.10 -4.33 3.98
C GLU A 112 -7.30 -4.30 4.92
N GLY A 113 -7.11 -3.89 6.17
CA GLY A 113 -8.18 -3.72 7.13
C GLY A 113 -9.22 -2.68 6.71
N LEU A 114 -8.76 -1.54 6.19
CA LEU A 114 -9.62 -0.47 5.69
C LEU A 114 -10.36 -0.93 4.43
N ALA A 115 -9.68 -1.65 3.53
CA ALA A 115 -10.29 -2.21 2.32
C ALA A 115 -11.35 -3.26 2.64
N LEU A 116 -11.10 -4.15 3.60
CA LEU A 116 -12.08 -5.14 4.08
C LEU A 116 -13.23 -4.47 4.85
N TYR A 117 -12.97 -3.39 5.59
CA TYR A 117 -14.01 -2.59 6.21
C TYR A 117 -14.92 -1.94 5.15
N ALA A 118 -14.34 -1.37 4.09
CA ALA A 118 -15.09 -0.87 2.95
C ALA A 118 -15.93 -1.96 2.27
N GLU A 119 -15.34 -3.14 2.08
CA GLU A 119 -16.00 -4.29 1.48
C GLU A 119 -17.19 -4.79 2.33
N PHE A 120 -17.04 -4.92 3.66
CA PHE A 120 -18.00 -5.63 4.51
C PHE A 120 -18.88 -4.76 5.42
N ASP A 121 -18.43 -3.57 5.82
CA ASP A 121 -19.06 -2.80 6.90
C ASP A 121 -19.44 -1.35 6.52
N LEU A 122 -18.76 -0.74 5.54
CA LEU A 122 -19.00 0.66 5.15
C LEU A 122 -20.43 0.91 4.65
N SER A 123 -21.17 1.82 5.27
CA SER A 123 -22.49 2.27 4.80
C SER A 123 -22.43 3.71 4.33
N SER A 124 -23.40 4.13 3.51
CA SER A 124 -23.62 5.54 3.18
C SER A 124 -24.55 6.25 4.17
N HIS A 125 -24.98 5.60 5.25
CA HIS A 125 -25.62 6.28 6.37
C HIS A 125 -24.57 7.09 7.12
N GLY A 126 -24.72 8.42 7.14
CA GLY A 126 -23.76 9.25 7.84
C GLY A 126 -24.04 10.75 7.89
N THR A 127 -23.16 11.42 8.61
CA THR A 127 -23.08 12.84 8.94
C THR A 127 -22.08 13.57 8.05
N LEU A 128 -21.29 12.83 7.25
CA LEU A 128 -20.39 13.43 6.29
C LEU A 128 -21.16 14.32 5.29
N PRO A 129 -20.71 15.56 5.06
CA PRO A 129 -21.38 16.49 4.14
C PRO A 129 -21.39 16.02 2.68
N GLN A 130 -20.42 15.19 2.30
CA GLN A 130 -20.26 14.61 0.97
C GLN A 130 -19.92 13.13 1.13
N LEU A 131 -20.21 12.33 0.11
CA LEU A 131 -19.77 10.94 0.10
C LEU A 131 -18.24 10.90 0.09
N SER A 132 -17.69 9.95 0.84
CA SER A 132 -16.30 9.51 0.71
C SER A 132 -15.97 9.21 -0.75
N THR A 133 -14.72 9.40 -1.17
CA THR A 133 -14.32 9.21 -2.58
C THR A 133 -14.70 7.82 -3.09
N VAL A 134 -14.54 6.78 -2.26
CA VAL A 134 -14.95 5.41 -2.60
C VAL A 134 -16.46 5.31 -2.83
N LEU A 135 -17.30 5.81 -1.91
CA LEU A 135 -18.76 5.72 -2.07
C LEU A 135 -19.30 6.63 -3.18
N ALA A 136 -18.66 7.76 -3.46
CA ALA A 136 -18.97 8.60 -4.61
C ALA A 136 -18.78 7.81 -5.91
N ARG A 137 -17.69 7.05 -6.05
CA ARG A 137 -17.47 6.18 -7.20
C ARG A 137 -18.43 4.99 -7.26
N VAL A 138 -18.83 4.45 -6.11
CA VAL A 138 -19.89 3.44 -6.07
C VAL A 138 -21.21 4.03 -6.59
N ALA A 139 -21.54 5.27 -6.22
CA ALA A 139 -22.73 5.96 -6.72
C ALA A 139 -22.70 6.16 -8.23
N ASP A 140 -21.54 6.56 -8.77
CA ASP A 140 -21.37 6.80 -10.19
C ASP A 140 -21.54 5.53 -11.03
N TYR A 141 -20.98 4.40 -10.59
CA TYR A 141 -20.84 3.20 -11.43
C TYR A 141 -21.76 2.03 -11.07
N PHE A 142 -22.28 1.98 -9.84
CA PHE A 142 -23.14 0.90 -9.36
C PHE A 142 -24.53 1.40 -8.92
N GLY A 143 -24.72 2.72 -8.87
CA GLY A 143 -26.03 3.32 -8.65
C GLY A 143 -26.98 3.07 -9.83
N PRO A 144 -28.30 3.12 -9.62
CA PRO A 144 -29.25 3.23 -10.73
C PRO A 144 -28.90 4.42 -11.62
N SER A 145 -29.17 4.33 -12.93
CA SER A 145 -28.84 5.37 -13.92
C SER A 145 -29.33 6.78 -13.56
N VAL A 146 -30.41 6.87 -12.80
CA VAL A 146 -30.93 8.14 -12.26
C VAL A 146 -29.93 8.80 -11.30
N ILE A 147 -29.28 8.03 -10.42
CA ILE A 147 -28.25 8.54 -9.50
C ILE A 147 -26.97 8.91 -10.24
N ALA A 148 -26.56 8.09 -11.22
CA ALA A 148 -25.39 8.40 -12.06
C ALA A 148 -25.57 9.71 -12.86
N SER A 149 -26.82 10.15 -13.08
CA SER A 149 -27.15 11.41 -13.77
C SER A 149 -27.22 12.64 -12.85
N PHE A 150 -27.22 12.44 -11.53
CA PHE A 150 -27.25 13.53 -10.57
C PHE A 150 -25.93 14.30 -10.58
N LYS A 151 -26.01 15.62 -10.41
CA LYS A 151 -24.82 16.43 -10.17
C LYS A 151 -24.19 16.02 -8.83
N PRO A 152 -22.86 16.17 -8.65
CA PRO A 152 -22.21 15.85 -7.37
C PRO A 152 -22.85 16.54 -6.14
N GLU A 153 -23.41 17.74 -6.31
CA GLU A 153 -24.12 18.45 -5.24
C GLU A 153 -25.47 17.82 -4.87
N GLU A 154 -26.09 17.08 -5.79
CA GLU A 154 -27.37 16.37 -5.65
C GLU A 154 -27.19 14.97 -5.05
N HIS A 155 -25.95 14.43 -5.02
CA HIS A 155 -25.61 13.19 -4.31
C HIS A 155 -25.79 13.29 -2.79
N ARG A 156 -26.01 14.50 -2.27
CA ARG A 156 -26.25 14.78 -0.85
C ARG A 156 -27.66 14.40 -0.37
N ASP A 157 -28.59 14.12 -1.28
CA ASP A 157 -29.96 13.80 -0.89
C ASP A 157 -30.03 12.44 -0.17
N ALA A 158 -30.90 12.36 0.84
CA ALA A 158 -31.14 11.14 1.61
C ALA A 158 -31.55 9.96 0.71
N VAL A 159 -32.17 10.24 -0.44
CA VAL A 159 -32.51 9.24 -1.46
C VAL A 159 -31.27 8.55 -2.00
N THR A 160 -30.22 9.29 -2.38
CA THR A 160 -28.98 8.72 -2.92
C THR A 160 -28.33 7.79 -1.92
N ARG A 161 -28.19 8.23 -0.66
CA ARG A 161 -27.65 7.40 0.43
C ARG A 161 -28.50 6.15 0.67
N ASN A 162 -29.83 6.27 0.76
CA ASN A 162 -30.70 5.11 0.94
C ASN A 162 -30.59 4.08 -0.19
N VAL A 163 -30.45 4.53 -1.44
CA VAL A 163 -30.26 3.62 -2.58
C VAL A 163 -28.89 2.97 -2.55
N LEU A 164 -27.83 3.71 -2.22
CA LEU A 164 -26.50 3.15 -2.03
C LEU A 164 -26.48 2.07 -0.95
N ASP A 165 -27.10 2.32 0.20
CA ASP A 165 -27.21 1.34 1.28
C ASP A 165 -28.03 0.11 0.87
N LEU A 166 -29.03 0.28 0.01
CA LEU A 166 -29.74 -0.86 -0.59
C LEU A 166 -28.84 -1.68 -1.52
N VAL A 167 -28.05 -1.03 -2.38
CA VAL A 167 -27.10 -1.69 -3.29
C VAL A 167 -26.03 -2.44 -2.50
N LEU A 168 -25.36 -1.76 -1.56
CA LEU A 168 -24.34 -2.32 -0.67
C LEU A 168 -24.91 -3.47 0.17
N GLY A 169 -26.06 -3.25 0.80
CA GLY A 169 -26.71 -4.22 1.68
C GLY A 169 -27.22 -5.45 0.94
N SER A 170 -27.69 -5.30 -0.30
CA SER A 170 -28.11 -6.44 -1.13
C SER A 170 -26.90 -7.28 -1.53
N ARG A 171 -25.84 -6.64 -2.06
CA ARG A 171 -24.64 -7.34 -2.51
C ARG A 171 -23.91 -8.06 -1.38
N ARG A 172 -23.78 -7.46 -0.20
CA ARG A 172 -23.11 -8.07 0.96
C ARG A 172 -23.81 -9.30 1.54
N ARG A 173 -25.10 -9.51 1.20
CA ARG A 173 -25.87 -10.69 1.61
C ARG A 173 -25.78 -11.82 0.58
N GLU A 174 -25.17 -11.58 -0.57
CA GLU A 174 -25.01 -12.63 -1.58
C GLU A 174 -24.02 -13.71 -1.08
N PRO A 175 -24.25 -14.99 -1.41
CA PRO A 175 -23.49 -16.10 -0.83
C PRO A 175 -21.97 -16.03 -1.05
N ASP A 176 -21.52 -15.45 -2.16
CA ASP A 176 -20.10 -15.29 -2.48
C ASP A 176 -19.42 -14.25 -1.60
N VAL A 177 -20.08 -13.12 -1.31
CA VAL A 177 -19.54 -12.09 -0.40
C VAL A 177 -19.56 -12.58 1.05
N VAL A 178 -20.61 -13.29 1.45
CA VAL A 178 -20.67 -13.94 2.76
C VAL A 178 -19.57 -14.98 2.90
N GLY A 179 -19.38 -15.83 1.87
CA GLY A 179 -18.30 -16.80 1.82
C GLY A 179 -16.92 -16.15 1.97
N ARG A 180 -16.65 -15.08 1.22
CA ARG A 180 -15.40 -14.33 1.31
C ARG A 180 -15.18 -13.70 2.69
N ARG A 181 -16.21 -13.16 3.34
CA ARG A 181 -16.11 -12.67 4.73
C ARG A 181 -15.79 -13.79 5.70
N CYS A 182 -16.45 -14.95 5.58
CA CYS A 182 -16.13 -16.13 6.38
C CYS A 182 -14.69 -16.59 6.16
N ASP A 183 -14.22 -16.65 4.91
CA ASP A 183 -12.85 -17.04 4.57
C ASP A 183 -11.82 -16.12 5.23
N VAL A 184 -12.06 -14.81 5.24
CA VAL A 184 -11.20 -13.85 5.97
C VAL A 184 -11.19 -14.14 7.46
N LEU A 185 -12.36 -14.37 8.07
CA LEU A 185 -12.49 -14.58 9.51
C LEU A 185 -11.92 -15.90 10.02
N VAL A 186 -11.71 -16.90 9.15
CA VAL A 186 -11.11 -18.19 9.51
C VAL A 186 -9.63 -18.30 9.14
N ARG A 187 -9.06 -17.30 8.48
CA ARG A 187 -7.62 -17.28 8.17
C ARG A 187 -6.78 -17.23 9.44
N PRO A 188 -5.55 -17.76 9.43
CA PRO A 188 -4.59 -17.49 10.49
C PRO A 188 -4.35 -15.97 10.61
N ALA A 189 -4.18 -15.48 11.83
CA ALA A 189 -3.75 -14.11 12.07
C ALA A 189 -2.23 -13.97 11.85
N ASP A 190 -1.78 -14.34 10.65
CA ASP A 190 -0.38 -14.38 10.23
C ASP A 190 -0.05 -13.12 9.42
N PRO A 191 0.97 -12.32 9.81
CA PRO A 191 1.47 -11.21 9.01
C PRO A 191 1.86 -11.59 7.58
N GLU A 192 2.29 -12.83 7.34
CA GLU A 192 2.72 -13.31 6.02
C GLU A 192 1.55 -13.56 5.05
N ASP A 193 0.32 -13.77 5.56
CA ASP A 193 -0.89 -13.95 4.73
C ASP A 193 -1.47 -12.61 4.26
N GLY A 194 -0.60 -11.66 3.88
CA GLY A 194 -0.98 -10.35 3.36
C GLY A 194 -1.57 -9.38 4.39
N GLY A 195 -1.79 -9.80 5.64
CA GLY A 195 -2.33 -8.95 6.70
C GLY A 195 -3.85 -8.80 6.71
N TYR A 196 -4.60 -9.64 5.97
CA TYR A 196 -6.06 -9.54 5.84
C TYR A 196 -6.80 -9.58 7.19
N LEU A 197 -6.80 -10.73 7.88
CA LEU A 197 -7.49 -10.87 9.16
C LEU A 197 -6.96 -9.89 10.23
N PRO A 198 -5.64 -9.80 10.51
CA PRO A 198 -5.16 -8.90 11.55
C PRO A 198 -5.47 -7.43 11.23
N GLY A 199 -5.39 -7.04 9.97
CA GLY A 199 -5.80 -5.73 9.49
C GLY A 199 -7.27 -5.44 9.73
N TYR A 200 -8.15 -6.37 9.34
CA TYR A 200 -9.59 -6.21 9.53
C TYR A 200 -9.96 -6.09 11.01
N LEU A 201 -9.40 -6.94 11.87
CA LEU A 201 -9.62 -6.86 13.32
C LEU A 201 -9.09 -5.55 13.91
N LEU A 202 -7.92 -5.07 13.45
CA LEU A 202 -7.38 -3.78 13.86
C LEU A 202 -8.35 -2.64 13.54
N VAL A 203 -8.86 -2.55 12.31
CA VAL A 203 -9.78 -1.49 11.92
C VAL A 203 -11.12 -1.59 12.68
N LYS A 204 -11.63 -2.81 12.92
CA LYS A 204 -12.83 -3.00 13.76
C LYS A 204 -12.59 -2.59 15.22
N ALA A 205 -11.40 -2.82 15.75
CA ALA A 205 -11.00 -2.37 17.08
C ALA A 205 -10.93 -0.84 17.14
N LEU A 206 -10.25 -0.19 16.19
CA LEU A 206 -10.19 1.27 16.08
C LEU A 206 -11.59 1.89 15.96
N TRP A 207 -12.47 1.28 15.15
CA TRP A 207 -13.86 1.74 15.03
C TRP A 207 -14.60 1.67 16.37
N SER A 208 -14.51 0.51 17.05
CA SER A 208 -15.21 0.28 18.32
C SER A 208 -14.71 1.20 19.44
N VAL A 209 -13.39 1.42 19.52
CA VAL A 209 -12.79 2.33 20.49
C VAL A 209 -13.14 3.78 20.15
N GLY A 210 -13.01 4.18 18.88
CA GLY A 210 -13.37 5.52 18.41
C GLY A 210 -14.83 5.87 18.74
N MET A 211 -15.76 4.93 18.59
CA MET A 211 -17.16 5.09 19.02
C MET A 211 -17.32 5.35 20.53
N GLY A 212 -16.46 4.75 21.35
CA GLY A 212 -16.43 4.95 22.80
C GLY A 212 -15.91 6.32 23.20
N VAL A 213 -15.04 6.91 22.38
CA VAL A 213 -14.46 8.24 22.62
C VAL A 213 -15.33 9.35 22.05
N ASP A 214 -15.79 9.23 20.80
CA ASP A 214 -16.72 10.16 20.15
C ASP A 214 -17.82 9.39 19.40
N ALA A 215 -19.07 9.56 19.84
CA ALA A 215 -20.22 8.85 19.27
C ALA A 215 -20.43 9.09 17.77
N ARG A 216 -19.89 10.19 17.20
CA ARG A 216 -19.95 10.45 15.75
C ARG A 216 -19.15 9.43 14.96
N LEU A 217 -18.09 8.85 15.52
CA LEU A 217 -17.35 7.76 14.88
C LEU A 217 -18.16 6.45 14.80
N GLY A 218 -19.37 6.39 15.35
CA GLY A 218 -20.33 5.31 15.09
C GLY A 218 -20.95 5.34 13.69
N ASP A 219 -20.82 6.46 12.98
CA ASP A 219 -21.08 6.57 11.55
C ASP A 219 -19.98 5.85 10.76
N PRO A 220 -20.31 4.76 10.04
CA PRO A 220 -19.31 3.97 9.32
C PRO A 220 -18.56 4.75 8.25
N GLU A 221 -19.23 5.72 7.60
CA GLU A 221 -18.61 6.51 6.54
C GLU A 221 -17.67 7.57 7.11
N LEU A 222 -18.13 8.28 8.16
CA LEU A 222 -17.30 9.26 8.86
C LEU A 222 -16.05 8.59 9.42
N PHE A 223 -16.20 7.47 10.15
CA PHE A 223 -15.05 6.74 10.67
C PHE A 223 -14.09 6.32 9.55
N PHE A 224 -14.61 5.76 8.46
CA PHE A 224 -13.79 5.28 7.35
C PHE A 224 -12.96 6.41 6.71
N ALA A 225 -13.63 7.52 6.34
CA ALA A 225 -12.95 8.65 5.73
C ALA A 225 -11.99 9.35 6.71
N TYR A 226 -12.38 9.45 7.98
CA TYR A 226 -11.57 10.04 9.04
C TYR A 226 -10.33 9.21 9.34
N ALA A 227 -10.44 7.89 9.45
CA ALA A 227 -9.31 6.98 9.70
C ALA A 227 -8.30 7.03 8.53
N ILE A 228 -8.77 7.02 7.28
CA ILE A 228 -7.89 7.21 6.12
C ILE A 228 -7.17 8.56 6.22
N ALA A 229 -7.89 9.64 6.50
CA ALA A 229 -7.27 10.96 6.62
C ALA A 229 -6.24 10.98 7.78
N TYR A 230 -6.58 10.44 8.95
CA TYR A 230 -5.72 10.40 10.14
C TYR A 230 -4.37 9.72 9.86
N PHE A 231 -4.37 8.55 9.22
CA PHE A 231 -3.14 7.78 8.99
C PHE A 231 -2.40 8.17 7.71
N TYR A 232 -3.11 8.54 6.64
CA TYR A 232 -2.50 8.77 5.33
C TYR A 232 -2.24 10.24 5.00
N THR A 233 -2.66 11.16 5.89
CA THR A 233 -2.28 12.58 5.82
C THR A 233 -1.40 13.05 6.98
N ASP A 234 -0.83 12.10 7.72
CA ASP A 234 0.01 12.37 8.88
C ASP A 234 1.39 12.94 8.49
N LEU A 235 1.55 14.26 8.69
CA LEU A 235 2.81 14.95 8.43
C LEU A 235 3.93 14.49 9.35
N GLY A 236 3.65 14.07 10.59
CA GLY A 236 4.69 13.55 11.47
C GLY A 236 5.18 12.17 11.02
N LEU A 237 4.29 11.34 10.47
CA LEU A 237 4.68 10.07 9.84
C LEU A 237 5.59 10.33 8.64
N ILE A 238 5.28 11.34 7.82
CA ILE A 238 6.13 11.77 6.70
C ILE A 238 7.50 12.24 7.20
N ALA A 239 7.55 12.99 8.31
CA ALA A 239 8.81 13.42 8.91
C ALA A 239 9.70 12.20 9.22
N HIS A 240 9.17 11.16 9.87
CA HIS A 240 9.93 9.95 10.18
C HIS A 240 10.25 9.10 8.95
N LEU A 241 9.33 9.02 7.98
CA LEU A 241 9.51 8.26 6.74
C LEU A 241 10.65 8.85 5.88
N LEU A 242 10.70 10.17 5.78
CA LEU A 242 11.67 10.92 4.98
C LEU A 242 12.90 11.35 5.78
N ASP A 243 13.16 10.71 6.93
CA ASP A 243 14.34 10.99 7.72
C ASP A 243 15.62 10.64 6.94
N GLU A 244 16.58 11.56 6.90
CA GLU A 244 17.81 11.39 6.10
C GLU A 244 18.85 10.54 6.83
N ASP A 245 18.67 10.33 8.13
CA ASP A 245 19.47 9.37 8.90
C ASP A 245 19.42 7.99 8.24
N ASP A 246 20.58 7.44 7.92
CA ASP A 246 20.72 6.17 7.20
C ASP A 246 21.03 4.99 8.12
N ASP A 247 20.75 5.16 9.41
CA ASP A 247 20.94 4.13 10.42
C ASP A 247 19.67 3.28 10.64
N LEU A 248 19.87 2.13 11.31
CA LEU A 248 18.76 1.26 11.72
C LEU A 248 17.81 1.95 12.71
N ARG A 249 18.23 3.02 13.39
CA ARG A 249 17.39 3.73 14.36
C ARG A 249 16.34 4.57 13.65
N ALA A 250 16.59 5.05 12.43
CA ALA A 250 15.57 5.73 11.64
C ALA A 250 14.36 4.81 11.38
N VAL A 251 14.61 3.52 11.10
CA VAL A 251 13.55 2.51 10.95
C VAL A 251 12.82 2.25 12.28
N ASP A 252 13.56 2.15 13.38
CA ASP A 252 12.97 1.94 14.71
C ASP A 252 12.08 3.12 15.11
N ARG A 253 12.52 4.36 14.89
CA ARG A 253 11.73 5.59 15.13
C ARG A 253 10.46 5.62 14.27
N LEU A 254 10.55 5.21 13.00
CA LEU A 254 9.39 5.12 12.12
C LEU A 254 8.36 4.10 12.65
N ILE A 255 8.81 2.92 13.07
CA ILE A 255 7.95 1.89 13.66
C ILE A 255 7.31 2.41 14.95
N GLU A 256 8.10 2.95 15.86
CA GLU A 256 7.64 3.50 17.15
C GLU A 256 6.60 4.60 16.95
N TYR A 257 6.86 5.52 16.03
CA TYR A 257 5.91 6.57 15.69
C TYR A 257 4.60 5.99 15.16
N PHE A 258 4.66 5.12 14.13
CA PHE A 258 3.46 4.54 13.53
C PHE A 258 2.63 3.74 14.55
N VAL A 259 3.27 2.93 15.41
CA VAL A 259 2.59 2.21 16.49
C VAL A 259 1.97 3.19 17.49
N GLY A 260 2.71 4.22 17.89
CA GLY A 260 2.23 5.27 18.77
C GLY A 260 0.97 5.95 18.24
N ARG A 261 0.91 6.23 16.94
CA ARG A 261 -0.28 6.81 16.27
C ARG A 261 -1.49 5.90 16.28
N VAL A 262 -1.31 4.60 16.09
CA VAL A 262 -2.41 3.62 16.20
C VAL A 262 -2.97 3.57 17.62
N VAL A 263 -2.10 3.61 18.64
CA VAL A 263 -2.50 3.66 20.04
C VAL A 263 -3.19 4.99 20.38
N GLU A 264 -2.62 6.10 19.92
CA GLU A 264 -3.16 7.45 20.13
C GLU A 264 -4.57 7.60 19.55
N PHE A 265 -4.85 7.03 18.37
CA PHE A 265 -6.21 6.98 17.83
C PHE A 265 -7.22 6.31 18.79
N GLY A 266 -6.78 5.35 19.62
CA GLY A 266 -7.66 4.73 20.60
C GLY A 266 -7.91 5.58 21.86
N LEU A 267 -7.04 6.55 22.16
CA LEU A 267 -6.99 7.23 23.44
C LEU A 267 -7.31 8.74 23.35
N SER A 268 -7.15 9.35 22.18
CA SER A 268 -7.29 10.79 21.99
C SER A 268 -8.74 11.24 21.90
N ASP A 269 -9.05 12.38 22.51
CA ASP A 269 -10.30 13.10 22.24
C ASP A 269 -10.30 13.62 20.79
N HIS A 270 -11.07 12.94 19.94
CA HIS A 270 -11.18 13.27 18.52
C HIS A 270 -12.13 14.43 18.22
N ALA A 271 -12.82 15.01 19.22
CA ALA A 271 -13.96 15.86 18.94
C ALA A 271 -13.61 17.07 18.06
N LYS A 272 -12.54 17.78 18.43
CA LYS A 272 -12.03 18.92 17.67
C LYS A 272 -11.48 18.50 16.30
N GLN A 273 -10.75 17.39 16.25
CA GLN A 273 -10.14 16.90 15.00
C GLN A 273 -11.20 16.47 13.98
N ILE A 274 -12.32 15.90 14.45
CA ILE A 274 -13.47 15.56 13.61
C ILE A 274 -14.12 16.84 13.08
N ASP A 275 -14.27 17.89 13.90
CA ASP A 275 -14.80 19.17 13.44
C ASP A 275 -13.92 19.79 12.34
N ASP A 276 -12.61 19.85 12.58
CA ASP A 276 -11.63 20.36 11.62
C ASP A 276 -11.64 19.51 10.32
N PHE A 277 -11.72 18.19 10.44
CA PHE A 277 -11.83 17.27 9.30
C PHE A 277 -13.10 17.51 8.48
N ILE A 278 -14.26 17.58 9.14
CA ILE A 278 -15.55 17.83 8.47
C ILE A 278 -15.53 19.19 7.76
N GLU A 279 -14.99 20.23 8.41
CA GLU A 279 -14.93 21.56 7.84
C GLU A 279 -14.00 21.62 6.61
N ASN A 280 -12.81 21.00 6.70
CA ASN A 280 -11.92 20.86 5.55
C ASN A 280 -12.56 20.05 4.41
N HIS A 281 -13.37 19.05 4.75
CA HIS A 281 -14.11 18.27 3.76
C HIS A 281 -15.22 19.09 3.06
N ARG A 282 -15.82 20.06 3.77
CA ARG A 282 -16.79 21.00 3.18
C ARG A 282 -16.11 22.02 2.27
N ASN A 283 -15.01 22.59 2.75
CA ASN A 283 -14.33 23.72 2.15
C ASN A 283 -13.00 23.30 1.54
N ARG A 284 -13.03 22.32 0.62
CA ARG A 284 -11.81 21.90 -0.08
C ARG A 284 -11.19 23.09 -0.81
N THR A 285 -10.11 23.61 -0.24
CA THR A 285 -9.31 24.66 -0.86
C THR A 285 -8.48 24.03 -1.96
N THR A 286 -8.58 24.58 -3.17
CA THR A 286 -7.67 24.25 -4.26
C THR A 286 -6.39 25.05 -4.08
N TYR A 287 -5.26 24.37 -4.02
CA TYR A 287 -3.94 24.99 -3.96
C TYR A 287 -3.32 24.94 -5.34
N THR A 288 -2.72 26.04 -5.78
CA THR A 288 -1.99 26.10 -7.06
C THR A 288 -0.53 25.69 -6.91
N GLU A 289 0.04 25.86 -5.72
CA GLU A 289 1.43 25.55 -5.41
C GLU A 289 1.53 24.30 -4.53
N PHE A 290 2.48 23.41 -4.86
CA PHE A 290 2.70 22.17 -4.12
C PHE A 290 3.06 22.41 -2.66
N ALA A 291 3.91 23.41 -2.39
CA ALA A 291 4.36 23.73 -1.05
C ALA A 291 3.22 24.21 -0.13
N ASP A 292 2.27 24.98 -0.68
CA ASP A 292 1.09 25.41 0.06
C ASP A 292 0.15 24.23 0.32
N TRP A 293 -0.04 23.36 -0.67
CA TRP A 293 -0.81 22.13 -0.49
C TRP A 293 -0.20 21.22 0.58
N ALA A 294 1.11 21.00 0.57
CA ALA A 294 1.79 20.13 1.54
C ALA A 294 1.64 20.67 2.98
N ARG A 295 1.73 21.99 3.17
CA ARG A 295 1.67 22.63 4.50
C ARG A 295 0.25 22.84 5.03
N HIS A 296 -0.72 23.08 4.14
CA HIS A 296 -2.05 23.55 4.52
C HIS A 296 -3.18 22.63 4.08
N GLY A 297 -2.95 21.72 3.12
CA GLY A 297 -3.94 20.78 2.63
C GLY A 297 -4.20 19.58 3.54
N ASN A 298 -3.43 19.43 4.62
CA ASN A 298 -3.53 18.32 5.58
C ASN A 298 -4.06 18.81 6.93
N VAL A 299 -4.86 17.98 7.60
CA VAL A 299 -5.24 18.21 9.00
C VAL A 299 -4.02 17.95 9.88
N ARG A 300 -3.77 18.81 10.87
CA ARG A 300 -2.70 18.60 11.86
C ARG A 300 -3.20 17.70 12.98
N TRP A 301 -2.93 16.40 12.88
CA TRP A 301 -3.47 15.36 13.74
C TRP A 301 -2.76 15.22 15.10
N SER A 302 -2.96 16.14 16.05
CA SER A 302 -2.32 16.10 17.40
C SER A 302 -0.79 15.97 17.42
N VAL A 303 -0.14 16.05 16.25
CA VAL A 303 1.30 16.18 16.07
C VAL A 303 1.70 17.61 16.43
N ASP A 304 2.82 17.77 17.12
CA ASP A 304 3.35 19.10 17.40
C ASP A 304 3.70 19.83 16.10
N ASP A 305 3.54 21.16 16.11
CA ASP A 305 3.71 21.97 14.90
C ASP A 305 5.11 21.83 14.29
N ALA A 306 6.15 21.66 15.10
CA ALA A 306 7.52 21.55 14.60
C ALA A 306 7.74 20.24 13.83
N THR A 307 7.21 19.12 14.34
CA THR A 307 7.26 17.82 13.65
C THR A 307 6.41 17.83 12.38
N ALA A 308 5.23 18.44 12.40
CA ALA A 308 4.38 18.57 11.21
C ALA A 308 5.02 19.44 10.13
N ASP A 309 5.61 20.59 10.52
CA ASP A 309 6.33 21.48 9.61
C ASP A 309 7.56 20.78 9.00
N LEU A 310 8.32 20.02 9.81
CA LEU A 310 9.44 19.22 9.34
C LEU A 310 9.00 18.19 8.29
N GLY A 311 7.87 17.51 8.50
CA GLY A 311 7.31 16.57 7.53
C GLY A 311 6.93 17.23 6.21
N ALA A 312 6.25 18.37 6.27
CA ALA A 312 5.89 19.14 5.08
C ALA A 312 7.14 19.64 4.33
N ASP A 313 8.12 20.19 5.04
CA ASP A 313 9.37 20.69 4.44
C ASP A 313 10.18 19.55 3.78
N ARG A 314 10.27 18.38 4.42
CA ARG A 314 10.89 17.18 3.83
C ARG A 314 10.17 16.71 2.56
N LEU A 315 8.83 16.74 2.57
CA LEU A 315 8.04 16.37 1.40
C LEU A 315 8.24 17.35 0.23
N VAL A 316 8.27 18.65 0.51
CA VAL A 316 8.54 19.69 -0.50
C VAL A 316 9.95 19.54 -1.06
N ALA A 317 10.96 19.38 -0.21
CA ALA A 317 12.34 19.18 -0.64
C ALA A 317 12.48 17.95 -1.55
N LEU A 318 11.86 16.84 -1.17
CA LEU A 318 11.87 15.61 -1.96
C LEU A 318 11.14 15.78 -3.30
N HIS A 319 9.98 16.45 -3.31
CA HIS A 319 9.26 16.77 -4.54
C HIS A 319 10.13 17.62 -5.48
N ASP A 320 10.73 18.69 -4.98
CA ASP A 320 11.58 19.59 -5.78
C ASP A 320 12.84 18.87 -6.29
N GLU A 321 13.42 17.96 -5.50
CA GLU A 321 14.50 17.07 -5.92
C GLU A 321 14.05 16.19 -7.09
N THR A 322 12.88 15.54 -7.01
CA THR A 322 12.36 14.70 -8.11
C THR A 322 12.02 15.48 -9.37
N LEU A 323 11.71 16.78 -9.28
CA LEU A 323 11.49 17.63 -10.44
C LEU A 323 12.79 18.20 -11.04
N GLN A 324 13.93 18.00 -10.40
CA GLN A 324 15.23 18.42 -10.90
C GLN A 324 15.93 17.23 -11.57
N GLY A 325 15.85 17.12 -12.90
CA GLY A 325 16.59 16.10 -13.64
C GLY A 325 16.03 15.84 -15.04
N ASP A 326 16.63 14.90 -15.75
CA ASP A 326 16.15 14.49 -17.07
C ASP A 326 14.80 13.71 -17.00
N ASP A 327 14.41 13.28 -15.79
CA ASP A 327 13.24 12.44 -15.51
C ASP A 327 11.95 13.21 -15.14
N VAL A 328 11.90 14.54 -15.29
CA VAL A 328 10.71 15.35 -14.90
C VAL A 328 9.42 14.80 -15.52
N VAL A 329 9.46 14.47 -16.82
CA VAL A 329 8.30 13.98 -17.56
C VAL A 329 7.78 12.67 -16.96
N ARG A 330 8.69 11.79 -16.53
CA ARG A 330 8.35 10.52 -15.87
C ARG A 330 7.74 10.78 -14.49
N ASN A 331 8.31 11.68 -13.71
CA ASN A 331 7.83 11.95 -12.36
C ASN A 331 6.45 12.60 -12.38
N VAL A 332 6.21 13.56 -13.29
CA VAL A 332 4.87 14.14 -13.52
C VAL A 332 3.87 13.08 -13.96
N ALA A 333 4.27 12.18 -14.86
CA ALA A 333 3.41 11.08 -15.32
C ALA A 333 3.04 10.10 -14.20
N LEU A 334 4.00 9.76 -13.34
CA LEU A 334 3.73 8.94 -12.15
C LEU A 334 2.80 9.65 -11.17
N MET A 335 2.94 10.97 -10.99
CA MET A 335 2.02 11.74 -10.14
C MET A 335 0.59 11.74 -10.68
N PHE A 336 0.42 11.91 -11.99
CA PHE A 336 -0.91 11.83 -12.60
C PHE A 336 -1.48 10.41 -12.55
N GLN A 337 -0.68 9.37 -12.81
CA GLN A 337 -1.16 7.99 -12.72
C GLN A 337 -1.75 7.67 -11.36
N ARG A 338 -1.26 8.33 -10.30
CA ARG A 338 -1.76 8.13 -8.95
C ARG A 338 -3.18 8.60 -8.72
N SER A 339 -3.73 9.46 -9.58
CA SER A 339 -5.15 9.86 -9.56
C SER A 339 -6.05 8.96 -10.41
N VAL A 340 -5.47 7.97 -11.11
CA VAL A 340 -6.18 7.12 -12.06
C VAL A 340 -6.28 5.69 -11.53
N LEU A 341 -7.49 5.28 -11.21
CA LEU A 341 -7.85 3.91 -10.88
C LEU A 341 -7.93 3.08 -12.16
N SER A 342 -6.94 2.22 -12.41
CA SER A 342 -7.02 1.24 -13.50
C SER A 342 -7.97 0.10 -13.09
N LEU A 343 -8.89 -0.27 -13.97
CA LEU A 343 -9.84 -1.36 -13.70
C LEU A 343 -9.32 -2.69 -14.26
N GLY A 344 -8.50 -2.64 -15.31
CA GLY A 344 -7.87 -3.81 -15.89
C GLY A 344 -7.51 -3.63 -17.36
N ARG A 345 -6.72 -4.60 -17.83
CA ARG A 345 -6.27 -4.76 -19.19
C ARG A 345 -6.81 -6.05 -19.77
N HIS A 346 -7.35 -6.02 -20.99
CA HIS A 346 -7.92 -7.20 -21.62
C HIS A 346 -7.50 -7.31 -23.08
N ALA A 347 -7.08 -8.51 -23.50
CA ALA A 347 -6.78 -8.78 -24.90
C ALA A 347 -8.08 -8.82 -25.73
N VAL A 348 -8.06 -8.21 -26.91
CA VAL A 348 -9.24 -8.09 -27.79
C VAL A 348 -8.82 -8.26 -29.25
N SER A 349 -9.79 -8.52 -30.12
CA SER A 349 -9.61 -8.43 -31.57
C SER A 349 -10.37 -7.22 -32.11
N VAL A 350 -9.70 -6.38 -32.89
CA VAL A 350 -10.26 -5.16 -33.49
C VAL A 350 -10.41 -5.36 -34.98
N ALA A 351 -11.61 -5.16 -35.52
CA ALA A 351 -11.88 -5.18 -36.95
C ALA A 351 -12.38 -3.81 -37.42
N VAL A 352 -11.96 -3.36 -38.61
CA VAL A 352 -12.43 -2.10 -39.22
C VAL A 352 -13.23 -2.40 -40.48
N ASP A 353 -14.46 -1.87 -40.55
CA ASP A 353 -15.35 -2.05 -41.69
C ASP A 353 -15.13 -1.02 -42.81
N GLU A 354 -15.90 -1.14 -43.90
CA GLU A 354 -15.81 -0.26 -45.08
C GLU A 354 -16.27 1.18 -44.81
N ASN A 355 -16.88 1.46 -43.66
CA ASN A 355 -17.36 2.78 -43.25
C ASN A 355 -16.43 3.43 -42.21
N ASP A 356 -15.18 2.96 -42.10
CA ASP A 356 -14.22 3.35 -41.08
C ASP A 356 -14.79 3.20 -39.66
N ARG A 357 -15.62 2.18 -39.41
CA ARG A 357 -16.05 1.83 -38.06
C ARG A 357 -15.24 0.67 -37.54
N TYR A 358 -14.67 0.84 -36.35
CA TYR A 358 -14.04 -0.28 -35.66
C TYR A 358 -15.06 -1.03 -34.80
N THR A 359 -14.85 -2.33 -34.69
CA THR A 359 -15.56 -3.24 -33.80
C THR A 359 -14.50 -3.96 -32.98
N VAL A 360 -14.53 -3.76 -31.66
CA VAL A 360 -13.68 -4.49 -30.71
C VAL A 360 -14.45 -5.71 -30.23
N THR A 361 -13.82 -6.87 -30.25
CA THR A 361 -14.41 -8.16 -29.89
C THR A 361 -13.57 -8.93 -28.87
N ASP A 362 -14.24 -9.65 -27.98
CA ASP A 362 -13.68 -10.66 -27.09
C ASP A 362 -14.28 -12.02 -27.49
N GLY A 363 -13.58 -12.73 -28.37
CA GLY A 363 -14.14 -13.90 -29.05
C GLY A 363 -15.33 -13.53 -29.93
N GLU A 364 -16.52 -14.04 -29.60
CA GLU A 364 -17.76 -13.75 -30.34
C GLU A 364 -18.52 -12.54 -29.81
N HIS A 365 -18.08 -11.94 -28.69
CA HIS A 365 -18.77 -10.84 -28.04
C HIS A 365 -18.22 -9.50 -28.51
N VAL A 366 -19.12 -8.61 -28.93
CA VAL A 366 -18.76 -7.22 -29.28
C VAL A 366 -18.62 -6.44 -27.98
N VAL A 367 -17.42 -5.89 -27.73
CA VAL A 367 -17.06 -5.14 -26.53
C VAL A 367 -17.42 -3.66 -26.69
N MET A 368 -17.10 -3.10 -27.86
CA MET A 368 -17.39 -1.71 -28.21
C MET A 368 -17.34 -1.52 -29.72
N THR A 369 -18.03 -0.50 -30.22
CA THR A 369 -17.89 -0.04 -31.61
C THR A 369 -17.70 1.47 -31.62
N GLY A 370 -16.98 1.97 -32.62
CA GLY A 370 -16.75 3.40 -32.76
C GLY A 370 -16.34 3.76 -34.17
N LYS A 371 -16.08 5.06 -34.41
CA LYS A 371 -15.43 5.52 -35.65
C LYS A 371 -13.92 5.44 -35.48
N CYS A 372 -13.24 4.91 -36.49
CA CYS A 372 -11.81 4.67 -36.49
C CYS A 372 -11.04 5.99 -36.46
N THR A 373 -10.11 6.09 -35.53
CA THR A 373 -9.02 7.09 -35.54
C THR A 373 -7.67 6.45 -35.89
N PHE A 374 -7.66 5.15 -36.19
CA PHE A 374 -6.48 4.34 -36.44
C PHE A 374 -6.29 4.11 -37.94
N ASP A 375 -5.03 4.06 -38.38
CA ASP A 375 -4.66 3.69 -39.76
C ASP A 375 -4.69 2.15 -39.94
N LEU A 376 -5.85 1.54 -39.73
CA LEU A 376 -6.05 0.11 -40.00
C LEU A 376 -6.70 -0.10 -41.36
N PRO A 377 -6.16 -0.98 -42.22
CA PRO A 377 -6.79 -1.28 -43.50
C PRO A 377 -8.18 -1.88 -43.30
N THR A 378 -9.17 -1.37 -44.02
CA THR A 378 -10.52 -1.93 -44.09
C THR A 378 -10.49 -3.45 -44.32
N GLY A 379 -11.31 -4.19 -43.57
CA GLY A 379 -11.41 -5.64 -43.67
C GLY A 379 -10.30 -6.42 -42.94
N THR A 380 -9.38 -5.73 -42.25
CA THR A 380 -8.40 -6.39 -41.37
C THR A 380 -8.97 -6.60 -39.97
N THR A 381 -8.59 -7.72 -39.37
CA THR A 381 -8.78 -7.99 -37.94
C THR A 381 -7.40 -8.13 -37.32
N VAL A 382 -7.17 -7.40 -36.24
CA VAL A 382 -5.87 -7.29 -35.58
C VAL A 382 -6.05 -7.48 -34.08
N ASP A 383 -5.11 -8.18 -33.46
CA ASP A 383 -5.10 -8.36 -32.02
C ASP A 383 -4.62 -7.07 -31.33
N GLY A 384 -5.23 -6.77 -30.20
CA GLY A 384 -4.98 -5.57 -29.42
C GLY A 384 -5.29 -5.76 -27.95
N HIS A 385 -5.25 -4.66 -27.20
CA HIS A 385 -5.59 -4.61 -25.79
C HIS A 385 -6.51 -3.43 -25.51
N VAL A 386 -7.46 -3.61 -24.60
CA VAL A 386 -8.27 -2.55 -24.01
C VAL A 386 -7.84 -2.35 -22.57
N ASP A 387 -7.44 -1.13 -22.25
CA ASP A 387 -7.08 -0.66 -20.92
C ASP A 387 -8.14 0.32 -20.42
N VAL A 388 -8.66 0.07 -19.23
CA VAL A 388 -9.78 0.82 -18.66
C VAL A 388 -9.35 1.57 -17.42
N SER A 389 -9.69 2.85 -17.36
CA SER A 389 -9.28 3.76 -16.28
C SER A 389 -10.42 4.65 -15.81
N ILE A 390 -10.47 4.92 -14.51
CA ILE A 390 -11.38 5.88 -13.87
C ILE A 390 -10.54 6.89 -13.09
N ASP A 391 -10.80 8.18 -13.27
CA ASP A 391 -10.23 9.21 -12.40
C ASP A 391 -10.88 9.14 -11.00
N ALA A 392 -10.05 8.96 -9.98
CA ALA A 392 -10.54 8.75 -8.62
C ALA A 392 -11.30 9.97 -8.08
N HIS A 393 -10.98 11.18 -8.52
CA HIS A 393 -11.60 12.43 -8.03
C HIS A 393 -12.87 12.81 -8.77
N SER A 394 -12.85 12.82 -10.09
CA SER A 394 -13.98 13.23 -10.95
C SER A 394 -14.90 12.08 -11.32
N GLY A 395 -14.40 10.84 -11.38
CA GLY A 395 -15.16 9.70 -11.87
C GLY A 395 -15.25 9.68 -13.39
N CYS A 396 -14.43 10.48 -14.09
CA CYS A 396 -14.33 10.40 -15.54
C CYS A 396 -13.67 9.08 -15.94
N ALA A 397 -14.17 8.47 -17.01
CA ALA A 397 -13.59 7.23 -17.55
C ALA A 397 -12.74 7.51 -18.78
N ALA A 398 -11.67 6.75 -18.94
CA ALA A 398 -10.89 6.65 -20.17
C ALA A 398 -10.75 5.18 -20.56
N ILE A 399 -10.87 4.91 -21.85
CA ILE A 399 -10.59 3.61 -22.45
C ILE A 399 -9.48 3.81 -23.47
N GLU A 400 -8.37 3.12 -23.27
CA GLU A 400 -7.25 3.08 -24.20
C GLU A 400 -7.34 1.77 -25.00
N LEU A 401 -7.26 1.87 -26.32
CA LEU A 401 -7.24 0.75 -27.26
C LEU A 401 -5.88 0.74 -27.97
N THR A 402 -5.06 -0.26 -27.65
CA THR A 402 -3.73 -0.46 -28.25
C THR A 402 -3.79 -1.57 -29.28
N ILE A 403 -3.23 -1.34 -30.47
CA ILE A 403 -3.28 -2.28 -31.59
C ILE A 403 -1.89 -2.37 -32.23
N GLY A 404 -1.24 -3.53 -32.12
CA GLY A 404 0.14 -3.72 -32.59
C GLY A 404 1.11 -2.67 -32.03
N ASP A 405 2.04 -2.19 -32.88
CA ASP A 405 3.02 -1.14 -32.55
C ASP A 405 2.50 0.29 -32.85
N GLY A 406 1.21 0.42 -33.19
CA GLY A 406 0.60 1.70 -33.53
C GLY A 406 0.38 2.60 -32.31
N ALA A 407 0.12 3.88 -32.56
CA ALA A 407 -0.32 4.79 -31.50
C ALA A 407 -1.67 4.31 -30.93
N PRO A 408 -1.83 4.25 -29.61
CA PRO A 408 -3.09 3.89 -28.99
C PRO A 408 -4.17 4.94 -29.29
N GLY A 409 -5.42 4.49 -29.34
CA GLY A 409 -6.59 5.35 -29.50
C GLY A 409 -7.38 5.39 -28.22
N TYR A 410 -8.09 6.49 -28.02
CA TYR A 410 -8.68 6.81 -26.73
C TYR A 410 -10.15 7.14 -26.87
N TRP A 411 -10.95 6.61 -25.96
CA TRP A 411 -12.30 7.07 -25.68
C TRP A 411 -12.32 7.68 -24.28
N PHE A 412 -13.07 8.76 -24.13
CA PHE A 412 -13.27 9.44 -22.85
C PHE A 412 -14.77 9.58 -22.59
N SER A 413 -15.16 9.53 -21.33
CA SER A 413 -16.54 9.84 -20.94
C SER A 413 -16.92 11.27 -21.32
N ASP A 414 -18.21 11.52 -21.54
CA ASP A 414 -18.70 12.81 -22.02
C ASP A 414 -18.41 13.97 -21.05
N ASP A 415 -18.27 13.66 -19.75
CA ASP A 415 -17.98 14.62 -18.69
C ASP A 415 -16.47 14.86 -18.46
N ALA A 416 -15.61 14.13 -19.15
CA ALA A 416 -14.16 14.33 -19.11
C ALA A 416 -13.79 15.72 -19.66
N SER A 417 -13.22 16.58 -18.81
CA SER A 417 -12.75 17.91 -19.22
C SER A 417 -11.58 17.82 -20.20
N GLU A 418 -11.42 18.84 -21.04
CA GLU A 418 -10.29 18.89 -22.00
C GLU A 418 -8.93 18.86 -21.29
N ASP A 419 -8.80 19.58 -20.17
CA ASP A 419 -7.58 19.59 -19.36
C ASP A 419 -7.23 18.19 -18.83
N TRP A 420 -8.24 17.44 -18.38
CA TRP A 420 -8.04 16.07 -17.90
C TRP A 420 -7.69 15.13 -19.05
N ARG A 421 -8.38 15.22 -20.19
CA ARG A 421 -8.06 14.43 -21.40
C ARG A 421 -6.61 14.65 -21.83
N GLN A 422 -6.18 15.91 -21.93
CA GLN A 422 -4.81 16.24 -22.32
C GLN A 422 -3.79 15.73 -21.29
N SER A 423 -4.08 15.86 -20.00
CA SER A 423 -3.22 15.37 -18.92
C SER A 423 -3.10 13.84 -18.95
N PHE A 424 -4.21 13.13 -19.21
CA PHE A 424 -4.24 11.69 -19.36
C PHE A 424 -3.39 11.24 -20.55
N LEU A 425 -3.57 11.84 -21.73
CA LEU A 425 -2.80 11.52 -22.93
C LEU A 425 -1.30 11.76 -22.75
N ASN A 426 -0.94 12.91 -22.18
CA ASN A 426 0.46 13.25 -21.90
C ASN A 426 1.10 12.23 -20.94
N THR A 427 0.35 11.82 -19.93
CA THR A 427 0.78 10.83 -18.95
C THR A 427 0.96 9.46 -19.58
N ARG A 428 -0.01 8.96 -20.33
CA ARG A 428 0.09 7.66 -21.02
C ARG A 428 1.28 7.60 -21.97
N ALA A 429 1.50 8.67 -22.75
CA ALA A 429 2.66 8.77 -23.62
C ALA A 429 4.00 8.76 -22.85
N ALA A 430 4.04 9.32 -21.64
CA ALA A 430 5.22 9.32 -20.79
C ALA A 430 5.46 7.96 -20.10
N LEU A 431 4.40 7.31 -19.62
CA LEU A 431 4.47 5.99 -18.98
C LEU A 431 4.88 4.89 -19.96
N SER A 432 4.34 4.91 -21.19
CA SER A 432 4.74 3.97 -22.23
C SER A 432 6.25 4.05 -22.53
N ARG A 433 6.87 5.23 -22.38
CA ARG A 433 8.33 5.38 -22.44
C ARG A 433 9.03 4.81 -21.21
N ALA A 434 8.44 4.97 -20.03
CA ALA A 434 9.02 4.57 -18.74
C ALA A 434 8.86 3.07 -18.38
N GLU A 435 7.90 2.34 -18.96
CA GLU A 435 7.71 0.90 -18.67
C GLU A 435 8.96 0.05 -18.98
N GLY A 436 9.77 0.46 -19.97
CA GLY A 436 11.07 -0.16 -20.24
C GLY A 436 12.07 -0.01 -19.06
N GLU A 437 11.99 1.10 -18.33
CA GLU A 437 12.92 1.47 -17.26
C GLU A 437 12.63 0.73 -15.94
N ALA A 438 11.37 0.32 -15.70
CA ALA A 438 11.01 -0.45 -14.50
C ALA A 438 11.64 -1.85 -14.50
N GLN A 439 11.75 -2.47 -15.67
CA GLN A 439 12.45 -3.74 -15.82
C GLN A 439 13.96 -3.58 -15.66
N GLU A 440 14.52 -2.48 -16.18
CA GLU A 440 15.92 -2.11 -15.95
C GLU A 440 16.20 -1.85 -14.46
N PHE A 441 15.24 -1.31 -13.72
CA PHE A 441 15.37 -1.09 -12.28
C PHE A 441 15.50 -2.40 -11.47
N LEU A 442 14.72 -3.43 -11.80
CA LEU A 442 14.87 -4.72 -11.11
C LEU A 442 16.24 -5.33 -11.35
N VAL A 443 16.79 -5.15 -12.55
CA VAL A 443 18.17 -5.54 -12.86
C VAL A 443 19.14 -4.67 -12.07
N LEU A 444 18.91 -3.36 -12.00
CA LEU A 444 19.74 -2.40 -11.30
C LEU A 444 19.83 -2.70 -9.80
N LEU A 445 18.69 -2.82 -9.10
CA LEU A 445 18.67 -3.17 -7.68
C LEU A 445 19.35 -4.51 -7.43
N ARG A 446 19.14 -5.50 -8.31
CA ARG A 446 19.79 -6.80 -8.19
C ARG A 446 21.30 -6.70 -8.35
N ASP A 447 21.78 -5.86 -9.26
CA ASP A 447 23.22 -5.65 -9.48
C ASP A 447 23.83 -4.87 -8.32
N VAL A 448 23.15 -3.84 -7.79
CA VAL A 448 23.54 -3.13 -6.56
C VAL A 448 23.59 -4.11 -5.39
N ALA A 449 22.56 -4.93 -5.19
CA ALA A 449 22.47 -5.94 -4.14
C ALA A 449 23.58 -7.00 -4.23
N ARG A 450 23.94 -7.42 -5.46
CA ARG A 450 25.03 -8.38 -5.70
C ARG A 450 26.41 -7.79 -5.42
N GLN A 451 26.60 -6.52 -5.77
CA GLN A 451 27.90 -5.84 -5.65
C GLN A 451 28.11 -5.28 -4.24
N ALA A 452 27.03 -4.90 -3.57
CA ALA A 452 27.02 -4.46 -2.19
C ALA A 452 26.50 -5.59 -1.30
N ALA A 453 27.37 -6.55 -0.99
CA ALA A 453 27.09 -7.65 -0.06
C ALA A 453 26.51 -7.18 1.31
N GLY A 454 26.64 -5.89 1.64
CA GLY A 454 26.07 -5.26 2.84
C GLY A 454 24.68 -4.61 2.68
N VAL A 455 24.03 -4.62 1.51
CA VAL A 455 22.72 -3.92 1.30
C VAL A 455 21.51 -4.86 1.44
N MET A 456 21.64 -6.12 1.04
CA MET A 456 20.54 -7.11 1.16
C MET A 456 20.17 -7.42 2.61
N TYR A 457 21.17 -7.51 3.49
CA TYR A 457 20.97 -7.90 4.88
C TYR A 457 20.18 -6.84 5.69
N PRO A 458 20.47 -5.52 5.58
CA PRO A 458 19.64 -4.49 6.20
C PRO A 458 18.18 -4.46 5.73
N LEU A 459 17.89 -4.82 4.47
CA LEU A 459 16.52 -4.85 3.94
C LEU A 459 15.70 -6.00 4.54
N GLU A 460 16.26 -7.21 4.58
CA GLU A 460 15.64 -8.33 5.27
C GLU A 460 15.48 -8.01 6.77
N ILE A 461 16.42 -7.27 7.37
CA ILE A 461 16.28 -6.80 8.75
C ILE A 461 15.11 -5.86 8.92
N ALA A 462 15.01 -4.82 8.10
CA ALA A 462 13.92 -3.87 8.17
C ALA A 462 12.56 -4.54 7.97
N ARG A 463 12.44 -5.45 7.00
CA ARG A 463 11.23 -6.24 6.74
C ARG A 463 10.84 -7.11 7.94
N ASP A 464 11.78 -7.87 8.49
CA ASP A 464 11.48 -8.74 9.65
C ASP A 464 11.12 -7.92 10.89
N ARG A 465 11.75 -6.74 11.06
CA ARG A 465 11.41 -5.82 12.15
C ARG A 465 9.98 -5.30 12.03
N ALA A 466 9.60 -4.85 10.84
CA ALA A 466 8.24 -4.40 10.58
C ALA A 466 7.22 -5.55 10.67
N THR A 467 7.57 -6.75 10.20
CA THR A 467 6.73 -7.96 10.35
C THR A 467 6.51 -8.30 11.82
N SER A 468 7.55 -8.20 12.65
CA SER A 468 7.44 -8.38 14.11
C SER A 468 6.54 -7.31 14.76
N ALA A 469 6.60 -6.05 14.28
CA ALA A 469 5.67 -5.01 14.72
C ALA A 469 4.22 -5.31 14.28
N THR A 470 4.03 -5.93 13.12
CA THR A 470 2.71 -6.41 12.67
C THR A 470 2.16 -7.53 13.57
N GLU A 471 3.01 -8.39 14.13
CA GLU A 471 2.56 -9.34 15.18
C GLU A 471 2.06 -8.60 16.43
N VAL A 472 2.73 -7.50 16.81
CA VAL A 472 2.28 -6.65 17.92
C VAL A 472 0.92 -6.06 17.61
N PHE A 473 0.70 -5.52 16.41
CA PHE A 473 -0.62 -5.03 15.99
C PHE A 473 -1.69 -6.12 16.05
N THR A 474 -1.35 -7.32 15.60
CA THR A 474 -2.26 -8.47 15.64
C THR A 474 -2.66 -8.79 17.09
N ARG A 475 -1.69 -8.79 18.01
CA ARG A 475 -1.95 -9.04 19.43
C ARG A 475 -2.74 -7.92 20.08
N LEU A 476 -2.42 -6.66 19.77
CA LEU A 476 -3.14 -5.48 20.26
C LEU A 476 -4.58 -5.48 19.76
N ALA A 477 -4.80 -5.69 18.45
CA ALA A 477 -6.11 -5.79 17.86
C ALA A 477 -6.92 -6.93 18.48
N THR A 478 -6.29 -8.09 18.70
CA THR A 478 -6.93 -9.22 19.38
C THR A 478 -7.30 -8.86 20.82
N ALA A 479 -6.40 -8.22 21.57
CA ALA A 479 -6.64 -7.82 22.95
C ALA A 479 -7.77 -6.78 23.06
N VAL A 480 -7.76 -5.74 22.22
CA VAL A 480 -8.82 -4.72 22.16
C VAL A 480 -10.15 -5.36 21.77
N PHE A 481 -10.15 -6.25 20.78
CA PHE A 481 -11.36 -6.93 20.34
C PHE A 481 -11.92 -7.85 21.43
N MET A 482 -11.08 -8.66 22.08
CA MET A 482 -11.49 -9.52 23.19
C MET A 482 -12.03 -8.70 24.36
N ALA A 483 -11.37 -7.61 24.71
CA ALA A 483 -11.83 -6.71 25.77
C ALA A 483 -13.18 -6.05 25.44
N ALA A 484 -13.34 -5.54 24.20
CA ALA A 484 -14.60 -4.99 23.73
C ALA A 484 -15.74 -6.02 23.76
N MET A 485 -15.44 -7.29 23.44
CA MET A 485 -16.38 -8.41 23.48
C MET A 485 -16.75 -8.84 24.91
N GLU A 486 -15.80 -8.78 25.86
CA GLU A 486 -15.99 -9.22 27.24
C GLU A 486 -16.66 -8.16 28.13
N GLU A 487 -16.30 -6.89 28.00
CA GLU A 487 -16.70 -5.87 28.99
C GLU A 487 -17.75 -4.85 28.52
N ARG A 488 -18.19 -4.87 27.25
CA ARG A 488 -18.97 -3.75 26.64
C ARG A 488 -18.29 -2.37 26.73
N VAL A 489 -17.06 -2.29 27.26
CA VAL A 489 -16.18 -1.13 27.35
C VAL A 489 -14.76 -1.64 27.10
N PRO A 490 -13.90 -0.96 26.33
CA PRO A 490 -12.53 -1.42 26.10
C PRO A 490 -11.72 -1.52 27.41
N ASP A 491 -11.02 -2.65 27.65
CA ASP A 491 -10.04 -2.80 28.74
C ASP A 491 -8.77 -2.03 28.37
N PHE A 492 -8.78 -0.72 28.66
CA PHE A 492 -7.64 0.15 28.47
C PHE A 492 -6.43 -0.29 29.30
N GLU A 493 -6.62 -1.06 30.39
CA GLU A 493 -5.52 -1.62 31.17
C GLU A 493 -4.83 -2.78 30.41
N ALA A 494 -5.55 -3.55 29.57
CA ALA A 494 -4.93 -4.53 28.68
C ALA A 494 -4.15 -3.88 27.53
N VAL A 495 -4.63 -2.74 27.02
CA VAL A 495 -3.91 -1.91 26.05
C VAL A 495 -2.65 -1.36 26.71
N ASP A 496 -2.77 -0.72 27.87
CA ASP A 496 -1.65 -0.19 28.64
C ASP A 496 -0.66 -1.30 29.01
N ARG A 497 -1.10 -2.50 29.42
CA ARG A 497 -0.19 -3.65 29.66
C ARG A 497 0.51 -4.14 28.40
N SER A 498 -0.14 -4.03 27.24
CA SER A 498 0.46 -4.36 25.94
C SER A 498 1.47 -3.30 25.50
N VAL A 499 1.19 -2.03 25.79
CA VAL A 499 2.09 -0.88 25.62
C VAL A 499 3.25 -0.94 26.61
N ASP A 500 3.03 -1.27 27.88
CA ASP A 500 4.03 -1.53 28.92
C ASP A 500 4.93 -2.72 28.55
N LEU A 501 4.37 -3.73 27.87
CA LEU A 501 5.16 -4.83 27.29
C LEU A 501 6.12 -4.32 26.19
N LEU A 502 5.74 -3.26 25.48
CA LEU A 502 6.58 -2.55 24.52
C LEU A 502 7.54 -1.56 25.20
N GLU A 503 7.19 -0.95 26.33
CA GLU A 503 8.04 -0.01 27.08
C GLU A 503 9.09 -0.71 27.97
N HIS A 504 8.70 -1.71 28.75
CA HIS A 504 9.54 -2.30 29.80
C HIS A 504 10.55 -3.33 29.27
N LYS A 505 10.31 -3.88 28.08
CA LYS A 505 11.28 -4.69 27.31
C LYS A 505 11.80 -3.98 26.05
N GLY A 506 11.13 -2.93 25.58
CA GLY A 506 11.42 -2.32 24.28
C GLY A 506 11.00 -3.22 23.11
N LEU A 507 10.55 -2.61 21.99
CA LEU A 507 10.76 -3.19 20.65
C LEU A 507 12.25 -3.58 20.51
N ALA A 508 13.15 -2.79 21.10
CA ALA A 508 14.58 -3.09 21.26
C ALA A 508 14.88 -4.45 21.93
N GLY A 509 14.15 -4.91 22.96
CA GLY A 509 14.40 -6.22 23.59
C GLY A 509 13.79 -7.41 22.85
N VAL A 510 12.82 -7.17 21.96
CA VAL A 510 12.37 -8.15 20.94
C VAL A 510 13.41 -8.21 19.81
N PHE A 511 13.90 -7.06 19.36
CA PHE A 511 14.91 -6.94 18.31
C PHE A 511 16.30 -7.40 18.73
N ASP A 512 16.72 -7.24 19.99
CA ASP A 512 17.99 -7.75 20.51
C ASP A 512 17.98 -9.29 20.58
N LYS A 513 16.83 -9.89 20.89
CA LYS A 513 16.65 -11.34 20.79
C LYS A 513 16.66 -11.82 19.35
N ILE A 514 16.16 -11.04 18.40
CA ILE A 514 16.22 -11.35 16.96
C ILE A 514 17.63 -11.12 16.40
N ARG A 515 18.37 -10.09 16.85
CA ARG A 515 19.80 -9.89 16.54
C ARG A 515 20.63 -11.06 17.02
N HIS A 516 20.35 -11.55 18.24
CA HIS A 516 20.88 -12.80 18.73
C HIS A 516 20.46 -13.95 17.80
N VAL A 517 19.17 -14.22 17.59
CA VAL A 517 18.69 -15.33 16.73
C VAL A 517 19.28 -15.27 15.31
N ARG A 518 19.52 -14.10 14.74
CA ARG A 518 20.16 -13.92 13.44
C ARG A 518 21.66 -14.14 13.47
N ALA A 519 22.40 -13.61 14.44
CA ALA A 519 23.82 -13.96 14.62
C ALA A 519 23.98 -15.48 14.87
N LEU A 520 23.05 -16.09 15.61
CA LEU A 520 22.98 -17.52 15.89
C LEU A 520 22.58 -18.33 14.62
N ALA A 521 21.67 -17.82 13.78
CA ALA A 521 21.26 -18.45 12.53
C ALA A 521 22.32 -18.30 11.45
N TRP A 522 23.03 -17.17 11.36
CA TRP A 522 24.13 -16.94 10.44
C TRP A 522 25.35 -17.78 10.82
N GLY A 523 25.73 -17.82 12.11
CA GLY A 523 26.73 -18.74 12.63
C GLY A 523 26.36 -20.21 12.35
N GLY A 524 25.08 -20.57 12.51
CA GLY A 524 24.56 -21.90 12.19
C GLY A 524 24.53 -22.23 10.68
N LEU A 525 24.15 -21.28 9.81
CA LEU A 525 24.10 -21.46 8.36
C LEU A 525 25.50 -21.54 7.75
N VAL A 526 26.43 -20.70 8.21
CA VAL A 526 27.83 -20.70 7.75
C VAL A 526 28.56 -21.98 8.17
N MET A 527 28.29 -22.48 9.38
CA MET A 527 28.85 -23.74 9.88
C MET A 527 28.23 -24.99 9.23
N SER A 528 27.00 -24.91 8.72
CA SER A 528 26.29 -26.04 8.09
C SER A 528 26.44 -26.11 6.56
N THR A 529 26.70 -24.97 5.89
CA THR A 529 26.83 -24.89 4.43
C THR A 529 28.27 -25.04 3.92
N GLY A 530 29.28 -24.97 4.81
CA GLY A 530 30.70 -25.15 4.45
C GLY A 530 31.28 -24.04 3.57
N ALA A 531 30.62 -22.88 3.48
CA ALA A 531 30.97 -21.79 2.56
C ALA A 531 32.10 -20.86 3.04
N LEU A 532 32.68 -21.10 4.22
CA LEU A 532 33.93 -20.48 4.69
C LEU A 532 34.89 -21.52 5.28
N PRO A 533 36.22 -21.33 5.23
CA PRO A 533 37.19 -22.43 5.33
C PRO A 533 37.47 -22.93 6.77
N ASP A 534 37.14 -22.18 7.82
CA ASP A 534 37.47 -22.52 9.21
C ASP A 534 36.70 -21.66 10.24
N VAL A 535 36.74 -22.10 11.50
CA VAL A 535 36.09 -21.45 12.67
C VAL A 535 36.66 -20.07 12.95
N ASP A 536 37.93 -19.82 12.63
CA ASP A 536 38.58 -18.53 12.90
C ASP A 536 38.04 -17.45 11.95
N SER A 537 37.72 -17.81 10.71
CA SER A 537 37.05 -16.93 9.76
C SER A 537 35.64 -16.56 10.20
N ALA A 538 34.89 -17.51 10.76
CA ALA A 538 33.55 -17.27 11.30
C ALA A 538 33.59 -16.38 12.55
N ARG A 539 34.58 -16.60 13.43
CA ARG A 539 34.83 -15.78 14.62
C ARG A 539 35.13 -14.33 14.24
N ARG A 540 36.02 -14.12 13.27
CA ARG A 540 36.37 -12.77 12.81
C ARG A 540 35.17 -12.01 12.25
N LEU A 541 34.35 -12.66 11.41
CA LEU A 541 33.13 -12.04 10.87
C LEU A 541 32.11 -11.72 11.96
N PHE A 542 31.96 -12.63 12.94
CA PHE A 542 31.12 -12.36 14.11
C PHE A 542 31.65 -11.18 14.92
N GLU A 543 32.96 -11.07 15.13
CA GLU A 543 33.57 -9.96 15.86
C GLU A 543 33.42 -8.63 15.12
N GLU A 544 33.53 -8.63 13.78
CA GLU A 544 33.25 -7.47 12.93
C GLU A 544 31.78 -7.03 13.05
N ASP A 545 30.83 -7.96 12.98
CA ASP A 545 29.40 -7.68 13.16
C ASP A 545 29.05 -7.27 14.61
N ARG A 546 29.70 -7.89 15.60
CA ARG A 546 29.54 -7.56 17.03
C ARG A 546 29.90 -6.10 17.27
N ASP A 547 31.02 -5.66 16.69
CA ASP A 547 31.50 -4.28 16.83
C ASP A 547 30.59 -3.28 16.09
N ILE A 548 30.03 -3.67 14.93
CA ILE A 548 29.02 -2.87 14.20
C ILE A 548 27.71 -2.74 15.00
N HIS A 549 27.30 -3.81 15.68
CA HIS A 549 25.99 -3.90 16.35
C HIS A 549 26.03 -3.63 17.86
N GLY A 550 27.21 -3.43 18.44
CA GLY A 550 27.39 -3.15 19.87
C GLY A 550 27.00 -4.32 20.78
N VAL A 551 27.17 -5.56 20.30
CA VAL A 551 26.86 -6.78 21.08
C VAL A 551 27.96 -7.03 22.10
N ALA A 552 27.62 -7.32 23.35
CA ALA A 552 28.60 -7.46 24.44
C ALA A 552 29.24 -8.86 24.48
N GLU A 553 28.49 -9.86 24.03
CA GLU A 553 28.83 -11.27 24.06
C GLU A 553 29.89 -11.62 23.01
N THR A 554 30.83 -12.49 23.38
CA THR A 554 31.83 -13.04 22.47
C THR A 554 31.25 -14.14 21.59
N PHE A 555 31.95 -14.47 20.51
CA PHE A 555 31.58 -15.58 19.62
C PHE A 555 31.42 -16.90 20.38
N ASP A 556 32.33 -17.18 21.33
CA ASP A 556 32.29 -18.42 22.13
C ASP A 556 31.11 -18.45 23.11
N GLU A 557 30.85 -17.36 23.83
CA GLU A 557 29.71 -17.26 24.74
C GLU A 557 28.39 -17.43 24.00
N THR A 558 28.32 -16.89 22.78
CA THR A 558 27.19 -17.01 21.87
C THR A 558 26.99 -18.47 21.42
N VAL A 559 28.04 -19.15 21.00
CA VAL A 559 28.01 -20.57 20.61
C VAL A 559 27.61 -21.47 21.78
N ASP A 560 28.13 -21.21 22.98
CA ASP A 560 27.77 -21.94 24.20
C ASP A 560 26.30 -21.74 24.60
N LEU A 561 25.77 -20.54 24.37
CA LEU A 561 24.35 -20.25 24.58
C LEU A 561 23.45 -21.02 23.59
N ILE A 562 23.84 -21.12 22.31
CA ILE A 562 23.13 -21.98 21.32
C ILE A 562 23.11 -23.41 21.82
N CYS A 563 24.27 -23.93 22.20
CA CYS A 563 24.43 -25.33 22.57
C CYS A 563 23.60 -25.68 23.81
N ARG A 564 23.53 -24.79 24.80
CA ARG A 564 22.65 -24.94 25.97
C ARG A 564 21.17 -24.84 25.58
N THR A 565 20.78 -23.81 24.86
CA THR A 565 19.37 -23.54 24.51
C THR A 565 18.80 -24.63 23.60
N GLY A 566 19.60 -25.14 22.65
CA GLY A 566 19.23 -26.26 21.79
C GLY A 566 19.03 -27.57 22.57
N LYS A 567 19.90 -27.84 23.55
CA LYS A 567 19.75 -29.00 24.45
C LYS A 567 18.51 -28.88 25.34
N GLU A 568 18.21 -27.69 25.87
CA GLU A 568 17.05 -27.44 26.73
C GLU A 568 15.72 -27.47 25.97
N LYS A 569 15.62 -26.81 24.81
CA LYS A 569 14.35 -26.60 24.12
C LYS A 569 13.92 -27.77 23.23
N LEU A 570 14.87 -28.50 22.64
CA LEU A 570 14.55 -29.53 21.64
C LEU A 570 14.60 -30.95 22.21
N GLY A 571 15.06 -31.16 23.45
CA GLY A 571 15.04 -32.45 24.14
C GLY A 571 15.74 -33.60 23.40
N ASN A 572 16.51 -33.31 22.36
CA ASN A 572 16.99 -34.29 21.38
C ASN A 572 18.46 -33.97 21.04
N PRO A 573 19.39 -34.94 21.12
CA PRO A 573 20.81 -34.74 20.84
C PRO A 573 21.09 -34.61 19.34
N LEU A 574 20.52 -33.60 18.68
CA LEU A 574 20.86 -33.22 17.29
C LEU A 574 22.31 -32.71 17.15
N TYR A 575 23.06 -32.64 18.25
CA TYR A 575 24.46 -32.25 18.29
C TYR A 575 25.28 -33.28 19.07
N THR A 576 25.73 -34.35 18.41
CA THR A 576 26.92 -35.07 18.88
C THR A 576 28.11 -34.66 18.04
N VAL A 577 29.08 -33.98 18.67
CA VAL A 577 30.39 -33.71 18.08
C VAL A 577 31.17 -35.02 18.09
N ARG A 578 31.41 -35.60 16.91
CA ARG A 578 32.34 -36.73 16.75
C ARG A 578 33.56 -36.24 15.98
N GLY A 579 34.66 -35.97 16.70
CA GLY A 579 35.92 -35.52 16.10
C GLY A 579 35.94 -34.06 15.62
N GLY A 580 35.15 -33.16 16.22
CA GLY A 580 35.21 -31.72 15.93
C GLY A 580 34.41 -31.26 14.69
N ARG A 581 33.52 -32.10 14.14
CA ARG A 581 32.62 -31.70 13.04
C ARG A 581 31.15 -32.00 13.39
N PRO A 582 30.21 -31.06 13.15
CA PRO A 582 28.78 -31.32 13.28
C PRO A 582 28.28 -32.18 12.12
N LEU A 583 27.39 -33.13 12.41
CA LEU A 583 26.76 -34.00 11.42
C LEU A 583 25.24 -33.84 11.53
N PHE A 584 24.59 -33.35 10.49
CA PHE A 584 23.13 -33.30 10.38
C PHE A 584 22.64 -34.57 9.67
N ILE A 585 21.68 -35.28 10.27
CA ILE A 585 20.84 -36.24 9.54
C ILE A 585 19.56 -35.47 9.20
N LEU A 586 19.28 -35.33 7.89
CA LEU A 586 18.12 -34.62 7.34
C LEU A 586 16.79 -35.12 7.91
#